data_AF-A0A1H0YHT2-F1
#
_entry.id   AF-A0A1H0YHT2-F1
#
_cell.length_a   1.000
_cell.length_b   1.000
_cell.length_c   1.000
_cell.angle_alpha   90.00
_cell.angle_beta   90.00
_cell.angle_gamma   90.00
#
_symmetry.space_group_name_H-M   'P 1'
#
loop_
_entity.id
_entity.type
_entity.pdbx_description
1 polymer ?
#
loop_
_entity_poly.entity_id
_entity_poly.type
_entity_poly.pdbx_seq_one_letter_code
_entity_poly.pdbx_strand_id
1 'polypeptide(L)'
;MPIHGKTTGWCPMDDEAALSPLLVVKSKWGELDAILNTETVSPTPIIMVELLDRVPVSERAMMMKKLVRVGAELVRAGRSLWVDTTWLSKSSSLAKVPQGPFECLDERIDAETDGELPFQGIDVPPLVPVVSATVDERELGRVRLLREHKPRQIAVRLGKEPRSSGTQLIAHLERIMRLVGISSRDVHLVFDEGYIEGVDGQRVHNLVSTIAAVREYEFASITVLSGSTPSQRGTFETRFRARPELELWSAVAQLSRQPLRYGDYGVVHPVPPEGNGRGKPNPYIHYTLPDRSLFVARRIPNRKPGSVPKGAFEKYFLEVAEELVGRPEFAGEGFSWGDGRLYQCRHDSYPRVGNSSSWIAIATSHHIAHLSQRHGSESSGVPPAP
;
A
#
# COMPACT_ATOMS: atom_id res chain seq x y z
N MET A 1 -32.54 -49.06 19.76
CA MET A 1 -31.15 -48.54 19.80
C MET A 1 -30.48 -48.98 18.51
N PRO A 2 -30.02 -48.05 17.67
CA PRO A 2 -28.80 -47.29 17.94
C PRO A 2 -28.93 -45.76 17.77
N ILE A 3 -27.88 -45.08 18.20
CA ILE A 3 -27.70 -43.64 18.43
C ILE A 3 -26.83 -43.10 17.30
N HIS A 4 -27.30 -42.17 16.46
CA HIS A 4 -26.49 -41.27 15.61
C HIS A 4 -27.28 -39.93 15.61
N GLY A 5 -26.80 -38.79 16.09
CA GLY A 5 -25.48 -38.19 15.94
C GLY A 5 -25.73 -36.83 15.30
N LYS A 6 -26.14 -35.82 16.08
CA LYS A 6 -26.43 -34.46 15.61
C LYS A 6 -25.15 -33.85 15.05
N THR A 7 -25.09 -33.67 13.74
CA THR A 7 -24.12 -32.79 13.09
C THR A 7 -24.46 -31.35 13.49
N THR A 8 -23.55 -30.75 14.24
CA THR A 8 -23.55 -29.33 14.58
C THR A 8 -23.52 -28.52 13.30
N GLY A 9 -24.53 -27.67 13.13
CA GLY A 9 -24.63 -26.73 12.03
C GLY A 9 -23.39 -25.85 11.95
N TRP A 10 -22.73 -25.92 10.80
CA TRP A 10 -21.73 -24.95 10.37
C TRP A 10 -22.50 -23.65 10.10
N CYS A 11 -22.39 -22.70 11.03
CA CYS A 11 -22.88 -21.35 10.80
C CYS A 11 -21.83 -20.67 9.91
N PRO A 12 -22.16 -20.24 8.68
CA PRO A 12 -21.33 -19.27 7.99
C PRO A 12 -21.32 -18.04 8.90
N MET A 13 -20.13 -17.55 9.25
CA MET A 13 -20.06 -16.17 9.74
C MET A 13 -20.56 -15.31 8.58
N ASP A 14 -21.73 -14.70 8.78
CA ASP A 14 -22.29 -13.72 7.88
C ASP A 14 -21.25 -12.65 7.53
N ASP A 15 -21.32 -12.17 6.29
CA ASP A 15 -20.60 -11.06 5.68
C ASP A 15 -20.35 -9.88 6.64
N GLU A 16 -19.33 -9.98 7.49
CA GLU A 16 -18.78 -8.86 8.24
C GLU A 16 -18.00 -8.01 7.23
N ALA A 17 -18.71 -7.05 6.61
CA ALA A 17 -18.22 -6.16 5.54
C ALA A 17 -16.70 -5.95 5.61
N ALA A 18 -15.97 -6.71 4.79
CA ALA A 18 -14.53 -6.78 4.88
C ALA A 18 -13.93 -5.37 4.74
N LEU A 19 -13.19 -4.93 5.76
CA LEU A 19 -12.55 -3.61 5.80
C LEU A 19 -11.71 -3.40 4.54
N SER A 20 -11.84 -2.25 3.87
CA SER A 20 -11.04 -1.91 2.69
C SER A 20 -9.55 -2.22 2.90
N PRO A 21 -8.83 -2.81 1.95
CA PRO A 21 -7.43 -3.15 2.17
C PRO A 21 -6.58 -1.88 2.25
N LEU A 22 -5.45 -1.95 2.93
CA LEU A 22 -4.46 -0.87 3.00
C LEU A 22 -3.33 -1.15 2.00
N LEU A 23 -3.14 -0.26 1.02
CA LEU A 23 -1.97 -0.30 0.14
C LEU A 23 -0.98 0.79 0.57
N VAL A 24 0.23 0.35 0.93
CA VAL A 24 1.35 1.25 1.22
C VAL A 24 2.21 1.43 -0.02
N VAL A 25 2.23 2.65 -0.53
CA VAL A 25 3.10 3.06 -1.64
C VAL A 25 4.17 4.03 -1.16
N LYS A 26 5.22 4.20 -1.95
CA LYS A 26 6.22 5.25 -1.74
C LYS A 26 5.92 6.48 -2.55
N SER A 27 6.43 7.64 -2.13
CA SER A 27 6.43 8.87 -2.92
C SER A 27 7.41 8.78 -4.12
N LYS A 28 7.08 7.88 -5.05
CA LYS A 28 7.77 7.57 -6.30
C LYS A 28 6.83 7.81 -7.46
N TRP A 29 7.42 8.24 -8.57
CA TRP A 29 6.67 8.58 -9.77
C TRP A 29 5.76 7.43 -10.21
N GLY A 30 6.30 6.21 -10.33
CA GLY A 30 5.54 5.06 -10.83
C GLY A 30 4.32 4.73 -9.99
N GLU A 31 4.47 4.67 -8.67
CA GLU A 31 3.37 4.30 -7.76
C GLU A 31 2.30 5.41 -7.71
N LEU A 32 2.70 6.69 -7.66
CA LEU A 32 1.76 7.81 -7.71
C LEU A 32 1.05 7.92 -9.08
N ASP A 33 1.74 7.58 -10.17
CA ASP A 33 1.15 7.55 -11.51
C ASP A 33 0.10 6.44 -11.62
N ALA A 34 0.35 5.27 -11.03
CA ALA A 34 -0.63 4.19 -10.97
C ALA A 34 -1.92 4.64 -10.26
N ILE A 35 -1.81 5.31 -9.11
CA ILE A 35 -2.98 5.78 -8.34
C ILE A 35 -3.85 6.73 -9.18
N LEU A 36 -3.25 7.67 -9.91
CA LEU A 36 -4.00 8.63 -10.73
C LEU A 36 -4.69 8.03 -11.95
N ASN A 37 -4.20 6.91 -12.46
CA ASN A 37 -4.73 6.30 -13.69
C ASN A 37 -5.56 5.05 -13.43
N THR A 38 -5.60 4.54 -12.20
CA THR A 38 -6.34 3.31 -11.89
C THR A 38 -7.68 3.66 -11.30
N GLU A 39 -8.73 3.46 -12.08
CA GLU A 39 -10.09 3.42 -11.56
C GLU A 39 -10.21 2.25 -10.58
N THR A 40 -10.96 2.48 -9.50
CA THR A 40 -11.15 1.49 -8.46
C THR A 40 -12.61 1.17 -8.32
N VAL A 41 -12.92 -0.11 -8.13
CA VAL A 41 -14.26 -0.59 -7.81
C VAL A 41 -14.37 -0.69 -6.29
N SER A 42 -15.60 -0.66 -5.76
CA SER A 42 -15.82 -0.84 -4.32
C SER A 42 -15.51 -2.27 -3.87
N PRO A 43 -14.84 -2.47 -2.72
CA PRO A 43 -14.30 -1.45 -1.84
C PRO A 43 -12.92 -0.98 -2.31
N THR A 44 -12.73 0.33 -2.26
CA THR A 44 -11.50 0.93 -2.70
C THR A 44 -10.41 0.82 -1.63
N PRO A 45 -9.17 0.43 -1.96
CA PRO A 45 -8.07 0.44 -1.00
C PRO A 45 -7.83 1.81 -0.38
N ILE A 46 -7.48 1.80 0.91
CA ILE A 46 -6.86 2.95 1.57
C ILE A 46 -5.45 3.10 1.03
N ILE A 47 -5.11 4.30 0.59
CA ILE A 47 -3.77 4.60 0.07
C ILE A 47 -2.96 5.31 1.15
N MET A 48 -1.90 4.65 1.60
CA MET A 48 -0.87 5.25 2.46
C MET A 48 0.39 5.53 1.64
N VAL A 49 0.83 6.79 1.63
CA VAL A 49 2.06 7.21 0.96
C VAL A 49 3.17 7.42 1.99
N GLU A 50 4.22 6.61 1.90
CA GLU A 50 5.50 6.83 2.57
C GLU A 50 6.26 7.96 1.91
N LEU A 51 6.45 9.07 2.63
CA LEU A 51 7.27 10.20 2.19
C LEU A 51 8.75 9.87 2.27
N LEU A 52 9.45 10.15 1.17
CA LEU A 52 10.89 9.95 1.02
C LEU A 52 11.61 11.29 0.87
N ASP A 53 12.89 11.34 1.26
CA ASP A 53 13.75 12.54 1.21
C ASP A 53 13.83 13.24 -0.15
N ARG A 54 13.55 12.51 -1.24
CA ARG A 54 13.55 13.05 -2.60
C ARG A 54 12.36 13.93 -2.94
N VAL A 55 11.33 13.99 -2.11
CA VAL A 55 10.17 14.86 -2.38
C VAL A 55 10.58 16.30 -2.07
N PRO A 56 10.65 17.21 -3.06
CA PRO A 56 11.07 18.58 -2.82
C PRO A 56 9.92 19.40 -2.22
N VAL A 57 10.24 20.37 -1.38
CA VAL A 57 9.24 21.36 -0.90
C VAL A 57 8.73 22.27 -2.01
N SER A 58 9.53 22.52 -3.05
CA SER A 58 9.16 23.45 -4.12
C SER A 58 7.89 23.01 -4.85
N GLU A 59 6.91 23.90 -4.97
CA GLU A 59 5.68 23.69 -5.75
C GLU A 59 5.95 23.46 -7.23
N ARG A 60 7.07 23.94 -7.75
CA ARG A 60 7.47 23.71 -9.15
C ARG A 60 8.00 22.30 -9.37
N ALA A 61 8.31 21.55 -8.31
CA ALA A 61 8.79 20.19 -8.43
C ALA A 61 7.66 19.24 -8.87
N MET A 62 7.88 18.55 -9.99
CA MET A 62 6.88 17.63 -10.56
C MET A 62 6.46 16.52 -9.58
N MET A 63 7.36 16.07 -8.70
CA MET A 63 7.03 15.04 -7.69
C MET A 63 6.02 15.56 -6.66
N MET A 64 6.23 16.77 -6.15
CA MET A 64 5.32 17.41 -5.20
C MET A 64 3.95 17.65 -5.83
N LYS A 65 3.91 18.22 -7.05
CA LYS A 65 2.65 18.39 -7.79
C LYS A 65 1.88 17.09 -7.98
N LYS A 66 2.58 16.00 -8.32
CA LYS A 66 1.93 14.69 -8.51
C LYS A 66 1.37 14.14 -7.19
N LEU A 67 2.10 14.29 -6.08
CA LEU A 67 1.63 13.89 -4.75
C LEU A 67 0.39 14.69 -4.32
N VAL A 68 0.43 16.02 -4.48
CA VAL A 68 -0.71 16.91 -4.20
C VAL A 68 -1.92 16.52 -5.05
N ARG A 69 -1.72 16.28 -6.36
CA ARG A 69 -2.79 15.82 -7.25
C ARG A 69 -3.38 14.49 -6.81
N VAL A 70 -2.56 13.52 -6.37
CA VAL A 70 -3.07 12.26 -5.81
C VAL A 70 -3.95 12.52 -4.59
N GLY A 71 -3.52 13.39 -3.67
CA GLY A 71 -4.33 13.79 -2.53
C GLY A 71 -5.65 14.42 -2.95
N ALA A 72 -5.62 15.36 -3.89
CA ALA A 72 -6.79 16.06 -4.37
C ALA A 72 -7.80 15.12 -5.05
N GLU A 73 -7.35 14.19 -5.90
CA GLU A 73 -8.23 13.18 -6.52
C GLU A 73 -8.87 12.24 -5.48
N LEU A 74 -8.14 11.88 -4.42
CA LEU A 74 -8.71 11.09 -3.33
C LEU A 74 -9.77 11.89 -2.58
N VAL A 75 -9.51 13.16 -2.27
CA VAL A 75 -10.46 14.06 -1.58
C VAL A 75 -11.71 14.27 -2.43
N ARG A 76 -11.57 14.52 -3.74
CA ARG A 76 -12.70 14.58 -4.70
C ARG A 76 -13.52 13.29 -4.70
N ALA A 77 -12.86 12.15 -4.52
CA ALA A 77 -13.50 10.84 -4.37
C ALA A 77 -13.99 10.55 -2.94
N GLY A 78 -14.06 11.54 -2.05
CA GLY A 78 -14.57 11.39 -0.69
C GLY A 78 -13.62 10.69 0.29
N ARG A 79 -12.31 10.68 0.02
CA ARG A 79 -11.30 9.92 0.79
C ARG A 79 -10.07 10.75 1.12
N SER A 80 -9.52 10.54 2.32
CA SER A 80 -8.26 11.19 2.72
C SER A 80 -7.05 10.38 2.27
N LEU A 81 -5.97 11.08 1.89
CA LEU A 81 -4.67 10.46 1.68
C LEU A 81 -4.02 10.13 3.04
N TRP A 82 -3.60 8.89 3.28
CA TRP A 82 -2.79 8.59 4.47
C TRP A 82 -1.34 8.94 4.17
N VAL A 83 -0.72 9.78 5.01
CA VAL A 83 0.64 10.27 4.79
C VAL A 83 1.54 9.76 5.91
N ASP A 84 2.61 9.06 5.55
CA ASP A 84 3.56 8.47 6.48
C ASP A 84 4.95 9.10 6.35
N THR A 85 5.49 9.60 7.46
CA THR A 85 6.79 10.28 7.53
C THR A 85 7.93 9.40 8.02
N THR A 86 7.71 8.09 8.20
CA THR A 86 8.68 7.11 8.74
C THR A 86 10.02 7.14 8.01
N TRP A 87 10.01 7.34 6.68
CA TRP A 87 11.22 7.38 5.86
C TRP A 87 11.74 8.79 5.56
N LEU A 88 11.16 9.81 6.19
CA LEU A 88 11.57 11.19 6.01
C LEU A 88 12.68 11.54 7.01
N SER A 89 13.91 11.68 6.53
CA SER A 89 15.01 12.08 7.39
C SER A 89 14.87 13.54 7.82
N LYS A 90 15.43 13.88 8.99
CA LYS A 90 15.52 15.28 9.47
C LYS A 90 16.25 16.21 8.49
N SER A 91 17.01 15.65 7.56
CA SER A 91 17.76 16.40 6.54
C SER A 91 16.92 16.73 5.30
N SER A 92 15.79 16.03 5.11
CA SER A 92 14.85 16.25 4.01
C SER A 92 14.38 17.69 3.96
N SER A 93 14.13 18.17 2.74
CA SER A 93 13.55 19.50 2.55
C SER A 93 12.20 19.62 3.24
N LEU A 94 11.35 18.58 3.17
CA LEU A 94 10.02 18.58 3.79
C LEU A 94 10.08 18.56 5.32
N ALA A 95 11.03 17.82 5.91
CA ALA A 95 11.20 17.79 7.36
C ALA A 95 11.66 19.13 7.95
N LYS A 96 12.31 19.96 7.12
CA LYS A 96 12.81 21.30 7.50
C LYS A 96 11.75 22.39 7.39
N VAL A 97 10.58 22.09 6.83
CA VAL A 97 9.48 23.04 6.74
C VAL A 97 9.03 23.41 8.17
N PRO A 98 8.89 24.71 8.51
CA PRO A 98 8.58 25.15 9.88
C PRO A 98 7.31 24.50 10.47
N GLN A 99 6.23 24.48 9.69
CA GLN A 99 4.95 23.86 10.04
C GLN A 99 4.99 22.32 10.02
N GLY A 100 6.02 21.74 9.41
CA GLY A 100 6.19 20.30 9.25
C GLY A 100 5.58 19.76 7.96
N PRO A 101 5.83 18.47 7.66
CA PRO A 101 5.44 17.86 6.40
C PRO A 101 3.92 17.67 6.26
N PHE A 102 3.21 17.41 7.36
CA PHE A 102 1.76 17.20 7.33
C PHE A 102 1.01 18.47 6.96
N GLU A 103 1.19 19.56 7.72
CA GLU A 103 0.52 20.84 7.46
C GLU A 103 0.87 21.38 6.06
N CYS A 104 2.14 21.28 5.64
CA CYS A 104 2.56 21.67 4.29
C CYS A 104 1.85 20.90 3.16
N LEU A 105 1.60 19.61 3.35
CA LEU A 105 0.85 18.83 2.37
C LEU A 105 -0.66 19.06 2.47
N ASP A 106 -1.17 19.26 3.68
CA ASP A 106 -2.59 19.55 3.95
C ASP A 106 -3.01 20.80 3.20
N GLU A 107 -2.34 21.94 3.43
CA GLU A 107 -2.61 23.22 2.79
C GLU A 107 -2.57 23.14 1.25
N ARG A 108 -1.66 22.32 0.71
CA ARG A 108 -1.50 22.19 -0.75
C ARG A 108 -2.55 21.31 -1.38
N ILE A 109 -2.94 20.23 -0.72
CA ILE A 109 -4.03 19.38 -1.20
C ILE A 109 -5.34 20.18 -1.12
N ASP A 110 -5.56 20.88 -0.01
CA ASP A 110 -6.73 21.73 0.20
C ASP A 110 -6.82 22.82 -0.89
N ALA A 111 -5.71 23.53 -1.17
CA ALA A 111 -5.65 24.53 -2.23
C ALA A 111 -5.85 23.97 -3.66
N GLU A 112 -5.48 22.71 -3.91
CA GLU A 112 -5.73 22.04 -5.21
C GLU A 112 -7.18 21.55 -5.35
N THR A 113 -7.89 21.41 -4.22
CA THR A 113 -9.33 21.09 -4.18
C THR A 113 -10.22 22.33 -4.09
N ASP A 114 -9.72 23.43 -3.55
CA ASP A 114 -10.42 24.71 -3.42
C ASP A 114 -10.60 25.38 -4.79
N GLY A 115 -11.85 25.36 -5.26
CA GLY A 115 -12.26 25.87 -6.57
C GLY A 115 -13.38 25.06 -7.21
N GLU A 116 -13.59 23.82 -6.75
CA GLU A 116 -14.63 22.92 -7.21
C GLU A 116 -15.52 22.54 -6.02
N LEU A 117 -16.52 23.38 -5.71
CA LEU A 117 -17.53 23.09 -4.68
C LEU A 117 -18.13 21.70 -4.92
N PRO A 118 -17.91 20.69 -4.06
CA PRO A 118 -18.77 19.53 -4.08
C PRO A 118 -20.06 19.99 -3.40
N PHE A 119 -21.11 20.17 -4.20
CA PHE A 119 -22.50 20.33 -3.75
C PHE A 119 -23.03 19.12 -2.93
N GLN A 120 -22.15 18.26 -2.39
CA GLN A 120 -22.46 17.02 -1.69
C GLN A 120 -21.51 16.78 -0.50
N GLY A 121 -21.51 17.69 0.48
CA GLY A 121 -21.78 17.35 1.87
C GLY A 121 -20.83 16.45 2.69
N ILE A 122 -19.62 16.11 2.27
CA ILE A 122 -18.64 15.44 3.16
C ILE A 122 -17.37 16.28 3.27
N ASP A 123 -17.16 16.85 4.46
CA ASP A 123 -15.95 17.59 4.81
C ASP A 123 -14.78 16.62 5.07
N VAL A 124 -14.24 16.05 3.99
CA VAL A 124 -13.13 15.10 4.06
C VAL A 124 -11.83 15.86 4.37
N PRO A 125 -11.07 15.50 5.42
CA PRO A 125 -9.78 16.12 5.65
C PRO A 125 -8.80 15.72 4.53
N PRO A 126 -7.95 16.64 4.04
CA PRO A 126 -7.05 16.35 2.92
C PRO A 126 -6.16 15.12 3.15
N LEU A 127 -5.70 14.94 4.39
CA LEU A 127 -4.90 13.79 4.79
C LEU A 127 -5.20 13.28 6.20
N VAL A 128 -4.86 12.00 6.42
CA VAL A 128 -4.73 11.36 7.73
C VAL A 128 -3.23 11.23 8.03
N PRO A 129 -2.73 11.83 9.13
CA PRO A 129 -1.33 11.70 9.50
C PRO A 129 -1.06 10.30 10.07
N VAL A 130 -0.03 9.64 9.53
CA VAL A 130 0.49 8.36 10.01
C VAL A 130 1.78 8.63 10.78
N VAL A 131 1.79 8.28 12.06
CA VAL A 131 2.94 8.49 12.95
C VAL A 131 3.48 7.17 13.49
N SER A 132 4.79 7.08 13.72
CA SER A 132 5.39 5.96 14.44
C SER A 132 4.96 5.95 15.90
N ALA A 133 4.85 4.78 16.54
CA ALA A 133 4.66 4.65 17.99
C ALA A 133 5.71 5.44 18.83
N THR A 134 6.92 5.58 18.27
CA THR A 134 8.07 6.24 18.90
C THR A 134 8.23 7.71 18.48
N VAL A 135 7.24 8.29 17.81
CA VAL A 135 7.25 9.69 17.38
C VAL A 135 7.48 10.65 18.56
N ASP A 136 8.28 11.70 18.32
CA ASP A 136 8.59 12.71 19.33
C ASP A 136 7.39 13.63 19.64
N GLU A 137 7.45 14.32 20.77
CA GLU A 137 6.34 15.18 21.22
C GLU A 137 6.14 16.41 20.34
N ARG A 138 7.19 16.87 19.66
CA ARG A 138 7.10 18.04 18.77
C ARG A 138 6.21 17.72 17.58
N GLU A 139 6.40 16.56 16.96
CA GLU A 139 5.57 16.13 15.83
C GLU A 139 4.14 15.80 16.28
N LEU A 140 3.95 15.22 17.47
CA LEU A 140 2.60 15.04 18.05
C LEU A 140 1.89 16.37 18.30
N GLY A 141 2.62 17.39 18.75
CA GLY A 141 2.10 18.75 18.89
C GLY A 141 1.63 19.34 17.55
N ARG A 142 2.37 19.10 16.46
CA ARG A 142 1.94 19.50 15.11
C ARG A 142 0.70 18.75 14.64
N VAL A 143 0.64 17.43 14.88
CA VAL A 143 -0.54 16.62 14.57
C VAL A 143 -1.77 17.13 15.36
N ARG A 144 -1.59 17.53 16.62
CA ARG A 144 -2.66 18.15 17.41
C ARG A 144 -3.14 19.46 16.77
N LEU A 145 -2.24 20.38 16.42
CA LEU A 145 -2.60 21.64 15.78
C LEU A 145 -3.35 21.42 14.45
N LEU A 146 -2.90 20.44 13.66
CA LEU A 146 -3.54 20.05 12.41
C LEU A 146 -5.00 19.57 12.62
N ARG A 147 -5.26 18.86 13.73
CA ARG A 147 -6.60 18.43 14.13
C ARG A 147 -7.47 19.56 14.67
N GLU A 148 -6.86 20.52 15.39
CA GLU A 148 -7.56 21.72 15.87
C GLU A 148 -8.04 22.59 14.70
N HIS A 149 -7.30 22.61 13.58
CA HIS A 149 -7.73 23.29 12.35
C HIS A 149 -8.89 22.57 11.66
N LYS A 150 -8.80 21.24 11.50
CA LYS A 150 -9.86 20.42 10.89
C LYS A 150 -9.91 19.03 11.53
N PRO A 151 -11.05 18.62 12.13
CA PRO A 151 -11.19 17.32 12.77
C PRO A 151 -10.82 16.17 11.83
N ARG A 152 -9.98 15.26 12.29
CA ARG A 152 -9.52 14.10 11.53
C ARG A 152 -9.04 12.97 12.44
N GLN A 153 -9.11 11.75 11.90
CA GLN A 153 -8.50 10.55 12.47
C GLN A 153 -6.98 10.60 12.30
N ILE A 154 -6.26 9.75 13.05
CA ILE A 154 -4.82 9.53 12.87
C ILE A 154 -4.54 8.04 12.72
N ALA A 155 -3.40 7.68 12.14
CA ALA A 155 -2.91 6.31 12.15
C ALA A 155 -1.60 6.21 12.94
N VAL A 156 -1.47 5.15 13.72
CA VAL A 156 -0.23 4.83 14.44
C VAL A 156 0.38 3.57 13.83
N ARG A 157 1.57 3.73 13.23
CA ARG A 157 2.36 2.63 12.68
C ARG A 157 3.23 2.01 13.77
N LEU A 158 3.05 0.72 13.95
CA LEU A 158 3.68 -0.09 14.99
C LEU A 158 4.73 -1.01 14.35
N GLY A 159 5.98 -0.56 14.35
CA GLY A 159 7.13 -1.43 14.02
C GLY A 159 7.34 -2.55 15.05
N LYS A 160 8.41 -3.33 14.92
CA LYS A 160 8.68 -4.47 15.82
C LYS A 160 9.10 -4.05 17.23
N GLU A 161 9.98 -3.06 17.38
CA GLU A 161 10.49 -2.65 18.69
C GLU A 161 9.41 -2.16 19.66
N PRO A 162 8.47 -1.27 19.26
CA PRO A 162 7.45 -0.73 20.17
C PRO A 162 6.41 -1.78 20.61
N ARG A 163 6.45 -2.97 20.01
CA ARG A 163 5.56 -4.11 20.26
C ARG A 163 6.22 -5.22 21.07
N SER A 164 7.42 -4.98 21.62
CA SER A 164 8.17 -5.99 22.38
C SER A 164 7.44 -6.48 23.64
N SER A 165 6.54 -5.67 24.19
CA SER A 165 5.62 -6.03 25.29
C SER A 165 4.29 -5.30 25.15
N GLY A 166 3.19 -5.97 25.51
CA GLY A 166 1.85 -5.38 25.51
C GLY A 166 1.75 -4.12 26.39
N THR A 167 2.39 -4.12 27.56
CA THR A 167 2.40 -2.94 28.46
C THR A 167 3.11 -1.74 27.84
N GLN A 168 4.24 -1.97 27.15
CA GLN A 168 4.97 -0.89 26.47
C GLN A 168 4.16 -0.33 25.30
N LEU A 169 3.51 -1.21 24.52
CA LEU A 169 2.63 -0.80 23.43
C LEU A 169 1.50 0.11 23.96
N ILE A 170 0.79 -0.32 25.00
CA ILE A 170 -0.27 0.49 25.61
C ILE A 170 0.25 1.84 26.10
N ALA A 171 1.38 1.87 26.80
CA ALA A 171 1.98 3.12 27.26
C ALA A 171 2.32 4.08 26.11
N HIS A 172 2.82 3.58 24.98
CA HIS A 172 3.07 4.39 23.78
C HIS A 172 1.77 4.95 23.19
N LEU A 173 0.72 4.13 23.08
CA LEU A 173 -0.58 4.53 22.54
C LEU A 173 -1.27 5.56 23.42
N GLU A 174 -1.30 5.36 24.74
CA GLU A 174 -1.87 6.31 25.70
C GLU A 174 -1.14 7.66 25.69
N ARG A 175 0.19 7.64 25.55
CA ARG A 175 0.97 8.87 25.39
C ARG A 175 0.57 9.63 24.13
N ILE A 176 0.44 8.95 22.99
CA ILE A 176 0.04 9.56 21.72
C ILE A 176 -1.38 10.13 21.85
N MET A 177 -2.33 9.34 22.34
CA MET A 177 -3.73 9.77 22.53
C MET A 177 -3.84 11.01 23.42
N ARG A 178 -3.09 11.04 24.53
CA ARG A 178 -3.05 12.18 25.46
C ARG A 178 -2.45 13.43 24.83
N LEU A 179 -1.31 13.32 24.15
CA LEU A 179 -0.61 14.49 23.58
C LEU A 179 -1.36 15.08 22.38
N VAL A 180 -1.99 14.23 21.56
CA VAL A 180 -2.80 14.64 20.41
C VAL A 180 -4.21 15.10 20.82
N GLY A 181 -4.69 14.66 22.00
CA GLY A 181 -6.06 14.93 22.45
C GLY A 181 -7.09 14.17 21.61
N ILE A 182 -6.89 12.86 21.45
CA ILE A 182 -7.72 12.00 20.59
C ILE A 182 -8.16 10.73 21.33
N SER A 183 -9.36 10.23 21.01
CA SER A 183 -9.89 8.98 21.54
C SER A 183 -9.37 7.78 20.74
N SER A 184 -9.41 6.57 21.31
CA SER A 184 -9.02 5.36 20.57
C SER A 184 -9.86 5.15 19.30
N ARG A 185 -11.14 5.55 19.32
CA ARG A 185 -12.09 5.38 18.21
C ARG A 185 -11.73 6.18 16.97
N ASP A 186 -10.84 7.17 17.11
CA ASP A 186 -10.34 7.99 15.99
C ASP A 186 -8.89 7.64 15.63
N VAL A 187 -8.36 6.52 16.16
CA VAL A 187 -7.00 6.05 15.93
C VAL A 187 -7.04 4.72 15.17
N HIS A 188 -6.38 4.68 14.02
CA HIS A 188 -6.10 3.45 13.30
C HIS A 188 -4.75 2.86 13.74
N LEU A 189 -4.70 1.55 14.01
CA LEU A 189 -3.45 0.84 14.29
C LEU A 189 -2.97 0.10 13.06
N VAL A 190 -1.69 0.22 12.75
CA VAL A 190 -1.03 -0.49 11.66
C VAL A 190 0.13 -1.30 12.22
N PHE A 191 -0.08 -2.61 12.39
CA PHE A 191 0.94 -3.57 12.82
C PHE A 191 1.82 -3.93 11.63
N ASP A 192 3.00 -3.30 11.57
CA ASP A 192 3.91 -3.43 10.44
C ASP A 192 4.97 -4.50 10.69
N GLU A 193 4.87 -5.60 9.94
CA GLU A 193 5.82 -6.72 9.93
C GLU A 193 6.92 -6.55 8.89
N GLY A 194 6.83 -5.51 8.06
CA GLY A 194 7.80 -5.16 7.02
C GLY A 194 7.93 -6.24 5.94
N TYR A 195 9.17 -6.48 5.51
CA TYR A 195 9.47 -7.56 4.57
C TYR A 195 9.41 -8.92 5.24
N ILE A 196 8.68 -9.85 4.63
CA ILE A 196 8.64 -11.27 5.03
C ILE A 196 8.85 -12.17 3.82
N GLU A 197 9.66 -13.21 4.01
CA GLU A 197 9.93 -14.22 2.98
C GLU A 197 9.06 -15.47 3.16
N GLY A 198 8.56 -15.69 4.38
CA GLY A 198 7.69 -16.81 4.75
C GLY A 198 6.99 -16.53 6.07
N VAL A 199 6.05 -17.42 6.43
CA VAL A 199 5.28 -17.37 7.67
C VAL A 199 5.69 -18.53 8.56
N ASP A 200 5.87 -18.24 9.86
CA ASP A 200 6.11 -19.25 10.88
C ASP A 200 5.11 -19.08 12.05
N GLY A 201 4.88 -20.16 12.80
CA GLY A 201 3.90 -20.17 13.88
C GLY A 201 4.24 -19.21 15.03
N GLN A 202 5.53 -18.95 15.28
CA GLN A 202 5.96 -18.04 16.34
C GLN A 202 5.59 -16.59 15.98
N ARG A 203 5.80 -16.18 14.72
CA ARG A 203 5.41 -14.86 14.22
C ARG A 203 3.92 -14.65 14.34
N VAL A 204 3.12 -15.62 13.91
CA VAL A 204 1.64 -15.57 14.01
C VAL A 204 1.24 -15.42 15.49
N HIS A 205 1.77 -16.27 16.36
CA HIS A 205 1.45 -16.25 17.79
C HIS A 205 1.83 -14.92 18.46
N ASN A 206 3.01 -14.38 18.15
CA ASN A 206 3.46 -13.10 18.68
C ASN A 206 2.53 -11.97 18.26
N LEU A 207 2.19 -11.90 16.96
CA LEU A 207 1.33 -10.85 16.44
C LEU A 207 -0.10 -10.94 17.01
N VAL A 208 -0.67 -12.14 17.12
CA VAL A 208 -1.97 -12.36 17.78
C VAL A 208 -1.93 -11.89 19.24
N SER A 209 -0.87 -12.22 19.97
CA SER A 209 -0.70 -11.82 21.37
C SER A 209 -0.57 -10.30 21.53
N THR A 210 0.18 -9.64 20.63
CA THR A 210 0.28 -8.17 20.66
C THR A 210 -1.05 -7.50 20.30
N ILE A 211 -1.78 -8.02 19.32
CA ILE A 211 -3.10 -7.51 18.94
C ILE A 211 -4.11 -7.71 20.09
N ALA A 212 -4.03 -8.83 20.82
CA ALA A 212 -4.88 -9.07 21.98
C ALA A 212 -4.66 -8.04 23.11
N ALA A 213 -3.43 -7.50 23.24
CA ALA A 213 -3.12 -6.50 24.26
C ALA A 213 -3.89 -5.18 24.07
N VAL A 214 -4.32 -4.87 22.84
CA VAL A 214 -5.08 -3.65 22.52
C VAL A 214 -6.58 -3.88 22.38
N ARG A 215 -7.07 -5.10 22.64
CA ARG A 215 -8.47 -5.48 22.41
C ARG A 215 -9.48 -4.71 23.26
N GLU A 216 -9.11 -4.32 24.47
CA GLU A 216 -9.97 -3.56 25.39
C GLU A 216 -10.23 -2.12 24.90
N TYR A 217 -9.50 -1.66 23.89
CA TYR A 217 -9.68 -0.34 23.29
C TYR A 217 -10.42 -0.48 21.97
N GLU A 218 -11.44 0.36 21.78
CA GLU A 218 -12.16 0.45 20.53
C GLU A 218 -11.37 1.35 19.56
N PHE A 219 -10.44 0.75 18.81
CA PHE A 219 -9.69 1.44 17.76
C PHE A 219 -10.50 1.55 16.46
N ALA A 220 -10.30 2.63 15.70
CA ALA A 220 -11.00 2.88 14.43
C ALA A 220 -10.82 1.74 13.42
N SER A 221 -9.61 1.16 13.36
CA SER A 221 -9.34 -0.11 12.71
C SER A 221 -7.99 -0.66 13.12
N ILE A 222 -7.82 -1.98 13.00
CA ILE A 222 -6.53 -2.64 13.19
C ILE A 222 -6.11 -3.29 11.86
N THR A 223 -4.89 -3.00 11.41
CA THR A 223 -4.34 -3.49 10.13
C THR A 223 -3.09 -4.33 10.38
N VAL A 224 -2.97 -5.46 9.69
CA VAL A 224 -1.70 -6.20 9.58
C VAL A 224 -1.07 -5.85 8.24
N LEU A 225 0.11 -5.23 8.29
CA LEU A 225 0.85 -4.75 7.13
C LEU A 225 2.12 -5.58 6.93
N SER A 226 2.30 -6.17 5.75
CA SER A 226 3.54 -6.87 5.39
C SER A 226 3.73 -6.95 3.87
N GLY A 227 4.94 -7.21 3.39
CA GLY A 227 5.20 -7.38 1.96
C GLY A 227 6.27 -8.42 1.68
N SER A 228 6.18 -9.08 0.53
CA SER A 228 7.09 -10.18 0.17
C SER A 228 7.91 -9.93 -1.09
N THR A 229 7.76 -8.76 -1.70
CA THR A 229 8.54 -8.34 -2.86
C THR A 229 9.99 -8.09 -2.44
N PRO A 230 11.00 -8.85 -2.89
CA PRO A 230 12.38 -8.70 -2.47
C PRO A 230 13.05 -7.44 -3.02
N SER A 231 14.06 -6.97 -2.31
CA SER A 231 14.88 -5.82 -2.71
C SER A 231 15.76 -6.13 -3.92
N GLN A 232 16.23 -7.38 -4.03
CA GLN A 232 17.08 -7.85 -5.12
C GLN A 232 16.32 -8.76 -6.08
N ARG A 233 16.50 -8.51 -7.37
CA ARG A 233 15.95 -9.31 -8.47
C ARG A 233 17.08 -10.15 -9.05
N GLY A 234 17.37 -11.28 -8.40
CA GLY A 234 18.48 -12.16 -8.76
C GLY A 234 18.22 -13.06 -9.98
N THR A 235 16.95 -13.21 -10.39
CA THR A 235 16.53 -14.08 -11.49
C THR A 235 15.92 -13.27 -12.63
N PHE A 236 16.14 -13.71 -13.86
CA PHE A 236 15.55 -13.13 -15.08
C PHE A 236 14.61 -14.12 -15.78
N GLU A 237 14.12 -15.10 -15.03
CA GLU A 237 13.19 -16.13 -15.48
C GLU A 237 11.80 -15.85 -14.93
N THR A 238 10.80 -16.28 -15.68
CA THR A 238 9.42 -16.22 -15.24
C THR A 238 9.15 -17.27 -14.17
N ARG A 239 8.57 -16.84 -13.05
CA ARG A 239 8.26 -17.74 -11.95
C ARG A 239 7.07 -17.29 -11.13
N PHE A 240 6.37 -18.26 -10.58
CA PHE A 240 5.40 -18.02 -9.52
C PHE A 240 6.10 -17.80 -8.18
N ARG A 241 5.48 -17.00 -7.34
CA ARG A 241 5.94 -16.73 -5.97
C ARG A 241 4.76 -16.68 -5.02
N ALA A 242 4.90 -17.36 -3.89
CA ALA A 242 3.92 -17.29 -2.81
C ALA A 242 3.76 -15.85 -2.31
N ARG A 243 2.61 -15.58 -1.68
CA ARG A 243 2.28 -14.32 -1.01
C ARG A 243 2.23 -14.55 0.51
N PRO A 244 3.38 -14.66 1.20
CA PRO A 244 3.39 -14.90 2.65
C PRO A 244 2.72 -13.75 3.44
N GLU A 245 2.64 -12.54 2.88
CA GLU A 245 1.88 -11.42 3.46
C GLU A 245 0.37 -11.72 3.59
N LEU A 246 -0.17 -12.45 2.62
CA LEU A 246 -1.55 -12.88 2.60
C LEU A 246 -1.78 -14.00 3.61
N GLU A 247 -0.89 -15.00 3.61
CA GLU A 247 -0.91 -16.12 4.55
C GLU A 247 -0.83 -15.63 6.01
N LEU A 248 0.08 -14.70 6.30
CA LEU A 248 0.24 -14.13 7.64
C LEU A 248 -1.03 -13.43 8.11
N TRP A 249 -1.59 -12.54 7.29
CA TRP A 249 -2.83 -11.84 7.64
C TRP A 249 -3.97 -12.83 7.87
N SER A 250 -4.13 -13.83 7.00
CA SER A 250 -5.21 -14.83 7.12
C SER A 250 -5.10 -15.62 8.42
N ALA A 251 -3.90 -16.09 8.76
CA ALA A 251 -3.66 -16.84 10.00
C ALA A 251 -3.94 -15.98 11.25
N VAL A 252 -3.52 -14.71 11.23
CA VAL A 252 -3.73 -13.78 12.36
C VAL A 252 -5.19 -13.36 12.48
N ALA A 253 -5.89 -13.12 11.37
CA ALA A 253 -7.32 -12.79 11.36
C ALA A 253 -8.14 -13.94 11.95
N GLN A 254 -7.86 -15.18 11.54
CA GLN A 254 -8.55 -16.37 12.04
C GLN A 254 -8.35 -16.58 13.55
N LEU A 255 -7.13 -16.35 14.06
CA LEU A 255 -6.79 -16.58 15.47
C LEU A 255 -7.15 -15.40 16.37
N SER A 256 -7.09 -14.17 15.86
CA SER A 256 -7.36 -12.97 16.65
C SER A 256 -8.84 -12.73 16.92
N ARG A 257 -9.77 -13.39 16.19
CA ARG A 257 -11.23 -13.30 16.39
C ARG A 257 -11.76 -11.86 16.54
N GLN A 258 -11.15 -10.93 15.81
CA GLN A 258 -11.60 -9.53 15.72
C GLN A 258 -11.35 -9.03 14.29
N PRO A 259 -12.09 -8.01 13.82
CA PRO A 259 -11.93 -7.50 12.46
C PRO A 259 -10.52 -6.96 12.24
N LEU A 260 -9.78 -7.56 11.29
CA LEU A 260 -8.44 -7.14 10.90
C LEU A 260 -8.39 -6.76 9.42
N ARG A 261 -7.94 -5.54 9.16
CA ARG A 261 -7.68 -5.06 7.80
C ARG A 261 -6.43 -5.72 7.24
N TYR A 262 -6.51 -6.19 6.00
CA TYR A 262 -5.34 -6.61 5.22
C TYR A 262 -4.55 -5.38 4.76
N GLY A 263 -3.23 -5.40 4.88
CA GLY A 263 -2.37 -4.39 4.30
C GLY A 263 -1.11 -4.97 3.68
N ASP A 264 -0.69 -4.41 2.54
CA ASP A 264 0.57 -4.76 1.90
C ASP A 264 1.34 -3.57 1.30
N TYR A 265 2.52 -3.85 0.77
CA TYR A 265 3.39 -2.89 0.06
C TYR A 265 3.30 -3.04 -1.47
N GLY A 266 2.29 -3.76 -1.96
CA GLY A 266 2.10 -4.14 -3.35
C GLY A 266 3.35 -4.73 -4.01
N VAL A 267 3.67 -4.19 -5.18
CA VAL A 267 4.65 -4.75 -6.13
C VAL A 267 6.08 -4.26 -5.92
N VAL A 268 6.36 -3.57 -4.81
CA VAL A 268 7.68 -3.03 -4.48
C VAL A 268 8.13 -3.49 -3.09
N HIS A 269 9.45 -3.48 -2.87
CA HIS A 269 10.01 -3.87 -1.58
C HIS A 269 9.57 -2.89 -0.46
N PRO A 270 9.22 -3.40 0.74
CA PRO A 270 8.78 -2.57 1.87
C PRO A 270 9.78 -1.48 2.25
N VAL A 271 11.07 -1.80 2.32
CA VAL A 271 12.13 -0.82 2.58
C VAL A 271 12.50 -0.09 1.29
N PRO A 272 12.46 1.26 1.24
CA PRO A 272 12.95 2.01 0.10
C PRO A 272 14.46 1.82 -0.07
N PRO A 273 14.97 1.75 -1.31
CA PRO A 273 16.40 1.61 -1.54
C PRO A 273 17.15 2.86 -1.04
N GLU A 274 18.33 2.66 -0.46
CA GLU A 274 19.22 3.75 -0.07
C GLU A 274 19.75 4.50 -1.31
N GLY A 275 19.56 5.82 -1.32
CA GLY A 275 20.06 6.72 -2.36
C GLY A 275 19.40 6.58 -3.74
N ASN A 276 19.99 7.24 -4.73
CA ASN A 276 19.60 7.12 -6.12
C ASN A 276 20.14 5.79 -6.65
N GLY A 277 19.34 4.72 -6.58
CA GLY A 277 19.69 3.39 -7.08
C GLY A 277 20.41 3.47 -8.43
N ARG A 278 21.72 3.22 -8.43
CA ARG A 278 22.63 3.58 -9.54
C ARG A 278 22.48 2.69 -10.78
N GLY A 279 21.52 1.77 -10.80
CA GLY A 279 21.28 0.85 -11.91
C GLY A 279 19.86 0.94 -12.45
N LYS A 280 19.71 1.25 -13.74
CA LYS A 280 18.44 1.02 -14.46
C LYS A 280 18.17 -0.50 -14.45
N PRO A 281 17.11 -1.01 -13.81
CA PRO A 281 16.90 -2.45 -13.72
C PRO A 281 16.67 -3.06 -15.11
N ASN A 282 16.92 -4.36 -15.25
CA ASN A 282 16.43 -5.13 -16.39
C ASN A 282 14.89 -5.08 -16.42
N PRO A 283 14.23 -5.13 -17.60
CA PRO A 283 12.77 -5.17 -17.70
C PRO A 283 12.13 -6.29 -16.88
N TYR A 284 11.06 -5.95 -16.17
CA TYR A 284 10.29 -6.89 -15.36
C TYR A 284 8.88 -6.37 -15.07
N ILE A 285 7.99 -7.29 -14.73
CA ILE A 285 6.68 -7.05 -14.12
C ILE A 285 6.49 -8.02 -12.96
N HIS A 286 5.96 -7.51 -11.85
CA HIS A 286 5.48 -8.30 -10.74
C HIS A 286 3.95 -8.25 -10.75
N TYR A 287 3.34 -9.32 -11.26
CA TYR A 287 1.92 -9.41 -11.54
C TYR A 287 1.21 -10.12 -10.39
N THR A 288 0.12 -9.55 -9.88
CA THR A 288 -0.54 -10.07 -8.68
C THR A 288 -1.61 -11.07 -9.09
N LEU A 289 -1.65 -12.22 -8.43
CA LEU A 289 -2.71 -13.21 -8.58
C LEU A 289 -3.37 -13.43 -7.20
N PRO A 290 -4.55 -14.09 -7.13
CA PRO A 290 -5.26 -14.28 -5.86
C PRO A 290 -4.41 -14.90 -4.73
N ASP A 291 -3.74 -16.03 -5.01
CA ASP A 291 -2.97 -16.81 -4.03
C ASP A 291 -1.45 -16.59 -4.12
N ARG A 292 -0.98 -16.04 -5.25
CA ARG A 292 0.44 -15.95 -5.60
C ARG A 292 0.73 -14.71 -6.41
N SER A 293 1.97 -14.56 -6.85
CA SER A 293 2.34 -13.55 -7.83
C SER A 293 3.15 -14.18 -8.95
N LEU A 294 3.06 -13.61 -10.14
CA LEU A 294 3.83 -13.99 -11.30
C LEU A 294 4.90 -12.93 -11.52
N PHE A 295 6.16 -13.32 -11.39
CA PHE A 295 7.29 -12.44 -11.70
C PHE A 295 7.80 -12.78 -13.10
N VAL A 296 7.70 -11.83 -14.03
CA VAL A 296 8.19 -11.96 -15.41
C VAL A 296 9.35 -10.97 -15.57
N ALA A 297 10.51 -11.43 -16.04
CA ALA A 297 11.68 -10.57 -16.24
C ALA A 297 12.50 -11.00 -17.46
N ARG A 298 13.31 -10.07 -17.99
CA ARG A 298 14.22 -10.34 -19.11
C ARG A 298 15.59 -9.72 -18.91
N ARG A 299 16.64 -10.54 -19.05
CA ARG A 299 18.02 -10.07 -18.99
C ARG A 299 18.38 -9.34 -20.27
N ILE A 300 18.89 -8.12 -20.16
CA ILE A 300 19.56 -7.46 -21.28
C ILE A 300 20.96 -8.09 -21.45
N PRO A 301 21.25 -8.80 -22.55
CA PRO A 301 22.56 -9.40 -22.79
C PRO A 301 23.61 -8.32 -23.04
N ASN A 302 24.88 -8.64 -22.78
CA ASN A 302 26.04 -7.78 -23.03
C ASN A 302 25.99 -6.40 -22.33
N ARG A 303 25.18 -6.28 -21.26
CA ARG A 303 25.08 -5.06 -20.47
C ARG A 303 26.37 -4.80 -19.70
N LYS A 304 27.08 -3.72 -20.04
CA LYS A 304 28.23 -3.22 -19.27
C LYS A 304 27.75 -2.35 -18.10
N PRO A 305 28.51 -2.25 -16.99
CA PRO A 305 28.21 -1.28 -15.95
C PRO A 305 28.05 0.14 -16.53
N GLY A 306 26.94 0.80 -16.24
CA GLY A 306 26.65 2.16 -16.71
C GLY A 306 26.20 2.31 -18.17
N SER A 307 26.20 1.25 -18.99
CA SER A 307 25.81 1.32 -20.40
C SER A 307 24.74 0.29 -20.74
N VAL A 308 23.71 0.73 -21.47
CA VAL A 308 22.63 -0.11 -21.97
C VAL A 308 22.52 0.11 -23.47
N PRO A 309 22.52 -0.95 -24.30
CA PRO A 309 22.35 -0.80 -25.73
C PRO A 309 21.07 -0.01 -26.04
N LYS A 310 21.14 0.89 -27.03
CA LYS A 310 19.99 1.69 -27.46
C LYS A 310 18.84 0.76 -27.88
N GLY A 311 17.63 1.02 -27.42
CA GLY A 311 16.45 0.20 -27.73
C GLY A 311 16.33 -1.10 -26.93
N ALA A 312 17.31 -1.44 -26.07
CA ALA A 312 17.26 -2.70 -25.34
C ALA A 312 16.16 -2.72 -24.27
N PHE A 313 15.91 -1.61 -23.56
CA PHE A 313 14.83 -1.59 -22.58
C PHE A 313 13.48 -1.81 -23.21
N GLU A 314 13.27 -1.17 -24.36
CA GLU A 314 12.09 -1.29 -25.19
C GLU A 314 11.91 -2.73 -25.62
N LYS A 315 12.89 -3.30 -26.33
CA LYS A 315 12.85 -4.68 -26.80
C LYS A 315 12.53 -5.68 -25.68
N TYR A 316 13.31 -5.66 -24.61
CA TYR A 316 13.20 -6.68 -23.56
C TYR A 316 11.98 -6.46 -22.66
N PHE A 317 11.41 -5.25 -22.58
CA PHE A 317 10.12 -5.05 -21.93
C PHE A 317 8.97 -5.52 -22.82
N LEU A 318 9.06 -5.39 -24.15
CA LEU A 318 8.08 -5.97 -25.06
C LEU A 318 8.03 -7.50 -24.94
N GLU A 319 9.18 -8.16 -24.81
CA GLU A 319 9.23 -9.60 -24.53
C GLU A 319 8.57 -9.98 -23.19
N VAL A 320 8.67 -9.11 -22.16
CA VAL A 320 7.96 -9.30 -20.87
C VAL A 320 6.46 -9.16 -21.06
N ALA A 321 6.01 -8.11 -21.76
CA ALA A 321 4.60 -7.85 -22.00
C ALA A 321 3.97 -8.93 -22.90
N GLU A 322 4.66 -9.36 -23.94
CA GLU A 322 4.21 -10.40 -24.86
C GLU A 322 4.01 -11.74 -24.14
N GLU A 323 4.99 -12.16 -23.31
CA GLU A 323 4.85 -13.38 -22.51
C GLU A 323 3.67 -13.26 -21.55
N LEU A 324 3.59 -12.17 -20.79
CA LEU A 324 2.54 -11.99 -19.79
C LEU A 324 1.16 -11.99 -20.44
N VAL A 325 0.93 -11.19 -21.49
CA VAL A 325 -0.37 -11.10 -22.18
C VAL A 325 -0.74 -12.42 -22.88
N GLY A 326 0.26 -13.24 -23.27
CA GLY A 326 0.02 -14.55 -23.86
C GLY A 326 -0.30 -15.66 -22.86
N ARG A 327 -0.26 -15.37 -21.55
CA ARG A 327 -0.49 -16.36 -20.49
C ARG A 327 -1.95 -16.41 -20.05
N PRO A 328 -2.44 -17.57 -19.58
CA PRO A 328 -3.79 -17.69 -19.01
C PRO A 328 -3.94 -16.89 -17.71
N GLU A 329 -2.83 -16.53 -17.04
CA GLU A 329 -2.86 -15.71 -15.84
C GLU A 329 -3.14 -14.22 -16.10
N PHE A 330 -3.06 -13.75 -17.36
CA PHE A 330 -3.34 -12.35 -17.67
C PHE A 330 -4.83 -12.05 -17.51
N ALA A 331 -5.15 -11.05 -16.69
CA ALA A 331 -6.52 -10.72 -16.31
C ALA A 331 -7.32 -10.03 -17.44
N GLY A 332 -6.67 -9.71 -18.56
CA GLY A 332 -7.29 -9.07 -19.72
C GLY A 332 -7.10 -7.55 -19.73
N GLU A 333 -7.16 -6.95 -20.92
CA GLU A 333 -6.83 -5.54 -21.14
C GLU A 333 -7.71 -4.55 -20.35
N GLY A 334 -8.96 -4.93 -20.07
CA GLY A 334 -9.92 -4.11 -19.33
C GLY A 334 -9.83 -4.23 -17.82
N PHE A 335 -8.94 -5.08 -17.28
CA PHE A 335 -8.88 -5.33 -15.84
C PHE A 335 -8.34 -4.13 -15.04
N SER A 336 -7.33 -3.46 -15.58
CA SER A 336 -6.76 -2.24 -15.01
C SER A 336 -6.14 -1.38 -16.10
N TRP A 337 -5.83 -0.12 -15.77
CA TRP A 337 -5.03 0.73 -16.65
C TRP A 337 -3.68 0.06 -16.99
N GLY A 338 -3.03 -0.57 -16.02
CA GLY A 338 -1.78 -1.31 -16.24
C GLY A 338 -1.92 -2.45 -17.24
N ASP A 339 -3.00 -3.23 -17.15
CA ASP A 339 -3.28 -4.33 -18.07
C ASP A 339 -3.55 -3.85 -19.51
N GLY A 340 -4.31 -2.76 -19.66
CA GLY A 340 -4.50 -2.13 -20.97
C GLY A 340 -3.18 -1.66 -21.59
N ARG A 341 -2.27 -1.12 -20.77
CA ARG A 341 -0.92 -0.72 -21.22
C ARG A 341 -0.06 -1.92 -21.63
N LEU A 342 -0.16 -3.06 -20.93
CA LEU A 342 0.51 -4.30 -21.32
C LEU A 342 -0.04 -4.85 -22.64
N TYR A 343 -1.36 -4.83 -22.81
CA TYR A 343 -2.00 -5.27 -24.04
C TYR A 343 -1.60 -4.38 -25.24
N GLN A 344 -1.58 -3.06 -25.08
CA GLN A 344 -1.08 -2.12 -26.10
C GLN A 344 0.37 -2.40 -26.50
N CYS A 345 1.23 -2.76 -25.55
CA CYS A 345 2.62 -3.11 -25.84
C CYS A 345 2.73 -4.29 -26.83
N ARG A 346 1.77 -5.22 -26.81
CA ARG A 346 1.74 -6.37 -27.73
C ARG A 346 1.17 -6.02 -29.11
N HIS A 347 0.24 -5.07 -29.20
CA HIS A 347 -0.56 -4.85 -30.41
C HIS A 347 -0.18 -3.60 -31.21
N ASP A 348 0.40 -2.58 -30.57
CA ASP A 348 0.80 -1.36 -31.26
C ASP A 348 2.08 -1.57 -32.09
N SER A 349 2.18 -0.90 -33.24
CA SER A 349 3.40 -0.95 -34.05
C SER A 349 4.58 -0.18 -33.43
N TYR A 350 4.29 0.81 -32.57
CA TYR A 350 5.30 1.66 -31.91
C TYR A 350 4.96 1.93 -30.43
N PRO A 351 4.93 0.88 -29.59
CA PRO A 351 4.49 1.00 -28.21
C PRO A 351 5.48 1.81 -27.38
N ARG A 352 4.96 2.76 -26.59
CA ARG A 352 5.75 3.48 -25.59
C ARG A 352 5.84 2.66 -24.31
N VAL A 353 6.91 1.88 -24.17
CA VAL A 353 7.15 1.02 -23.00
C VAL A 353 7.60 1.77 -21.73
N GLY A 354 8.03 3.02 -21.88
CA GLY A 354 8.51 3.85 -20.78
C GLY A 354 9.81 3.37 -20.14
N ASN A 355 9.95 3.60 -18.84
CA ASN A 355 11.11 3.21 -18.04
C ASN A 355 10.69 2.38 -16.82
N SER A 356 11.63 2.05 -15.93
CA SER A 356 11.33 1.26 -14.73
C SER A 356 10.23 1.85 -13.85
N SER A 357 10.06 3.18 -13.82
CA SER A 357 8.95 3.82 -13.11
C SER A 357 7.62 3.52 -13.79
N SER A 358 7.58 3.48 -15.13
CA SER A 358 6.38 3.09 -15.90
C SER A 358 6.02 1.63 -15.68
N TRP A 359 7.01 0.74 -15.59
CA TRP A 359 6.76 -0.68 -15.33
C TRP A 359 6.21 -0.92 -13.93
N ILE A 360 6.75 -0.19 -12.93
CA ILE A 360 6.18 -0.17 -11.59
C ILE A 360 4.75 0.37 -11.63
N ALA A 361 4.49 1.46 -12.36
CA ALA A 361 3.14 2.01 -12.48
C ALA A 361 2.13 0.99 -13.01
N ILE A 362 2.51 0.26 -14.07
CA ILE A 362 1.70 -0.82 -14.66
C ILE A 362 1.40 -1.90 -13.62
N ALA A 363 2.43 -2.39 -12.92
CA ALA A 363 2.27 -3.45 -11.92
C ALA A 363 1.45 -2.99 -10.71
N THR A 364 1.67 -1.76 -10.23
CA THR A 364 0.91 -1.16 -9.11
C THR A 364 -0.54 -0.94 -9.49
N SER A 365 -0.84 -0.51 -10.72
CA SER A 365 -2.20 -0.33 -11.20
C SER A 365 -2.98 -1.63 -11.20
N HIS A 366 -2.39 -2.69 -11.78
CA HIS A 366 -2.95 -4.02 -11.73
C HIS A 366 -3.19 -4.49 -10.28
N HIS A 367 -2.22 -4.25 -9.39
CA HIS A 367 -2.36 -4.63 -7.99
C HIS A 367 -3.48 -3.86 -7.26
N ILE A 368 -3.65 -2.56 -7.51
CA ILE A 368 -4.76 -1.76 -6.98
C ILE A 368 -6.12 -2.32 -7.43
N ALA A 369 -6.25 -2.68 -8.72
CA ALA A 369 -7.46 -3.30 -9.25
C ALA A 369 -7.72 -4.66 -8.60
N HIS A 370 -6.67 -5.47 -8.42
CA HIS A 370 -6.74 -6.76 -7.74
C HIS A 370 -7.23 -6.63 -6.28
N LEU A 371 -6.69 -5.67 -5.51
CA LEU A 371 -7.14 -5.41 -4.14
C LEU A 371 -8.62 -5.00 -4.09
N SER A 372 -9.08 -4.24 -5.07
CA SER A 372 -10.48 -3.79 -5.16
C SER A 372 -11.45 -4.94 -5.45
N GLN A 373 -11.01 -5.97 -6.19
CA GLN A 373 -11.85 -7.13 -6.54
C GLN A 373 -11.83 -8.26 -5.50
N ARG A 374 -10.81 -8.32 -4.64
CA ARG A 374 -10.68 -9.38 -3.63
C ARG A 374 -11.91 -9.53 -2.73
N HIS A 375 -12.70 -8.47 -2.58
CA HIS A 375 -13.93 -8.47 -1.82
C HIS A 375 -15.13 -9.08 -2.56
N GLY A 376 -15.05 -9.26 -3.87
CA GLY A 376 -16.11 -9.85 -4.69
C GLY A 376 -16.04 -11.37 -4.87
N SER A 377 -14.87 -11.99 -4.64
CA SER A 377 -14.63 -13.40 -4.98
C SER A 377 -14.51 -14.35 -3.78
N GLU A 378 -14.56 -13.85 -2.54
CA GLU A 378 -14.65 -14.71 -1.34
C GLU A 378 -16.12 -14.92 -0.87
N SER A 379 -17.10 -14.26 -1.50
CA SER A 379 -18.54 -14.55 -1.36
C SER A 379 -19.04 -15.64 -2.32
N SER A 380 -18.22 -16.09 -3.26
CA SER A 380 -18.55 -17.17 -4.18
C SER A 380 -17.37 -18.12 -4.34
N GLY A 381 -17.35 -19.18 -3.54
CA GLY A 381 -16.47 -20.33 -3.73
C GLY A 381 -16.76 -21.13 -5.00
N VAL A 382 -16.99 -20.47 -6.13
CA VAL A 382 -17.21 -21.08 -7.43
C VAL A 382 -16.28 -20.40 -8.43
N PRO A 383 -15.30 -21.12 -9.02
CA PRO A 383 -14.47 -20.56 -10.07
C PRO A 383 -15.34 -20.17 -11.28
N PRO A 384 -14.99 -19.10 -12.03
CA PRO A 384 -15.67 -18.80 -13.27
C PRO A 384 -15.55 -20.02 -14.21
N ALA A 385 -16.70 -20.48 -14.70
CA ALA A 385 -16.78 -21.53 -15.72
C ALA A 385 -16.04 -21.08 -17.00
N PRO A 386 -15.46 -22.02 -17.77
CA PRO A 386 -14.56 -21.74 -18.88
C PRO A 386 -15.16 -20.87 -20.00
#